data_AF-A0A938VLM5-F1
#
_entry.id   AF-A0A938VLM5-F1
#
_cell.length_a   1.000
_cell.length_b   1.000
_cell.length_c   1.000
_cell.angle_alpha   90.00
_cell.angle_beta   90.00
_cell.angle_gamma   90.00
#
_symmetry.space_group_name_H-M   'P 1'
#
loop_
_entity.id
_entity.type
_entity.pdbx_description
1 polymer ?
#
loop_
_entity_poly.entity_id
_entity_poly.type
_entity_poly.pdbx_seq_one_letter_code
_entity_poly.pdbx_strand_id
1 'polypeptide(L)'
;MSRRAVIYIRTSSETQGEKSSPLEQEEDCRRLAQEKGLQVVRIYRDVEKYRVGNKLVEPSGSRSDRPGLLAMLKGAARDEFDVILAWREDRLYRGLRSMLMVLETVQDYKIEILLAKENFDSKIAPIRAWAAQIELDGMKERMEVGVKARLKAGKANTGQDRYGYIRIGENIQLVEEEAKWVRNIFDWYVQKTPLNQIRKHLIAADAPPGAIAVQ
;
A
#
# COMPACT_ATOMS: atom_id res chain seq x y z
N MET A 1 -20.07 -13.09 -27.96
CA MET A 1 -18.74 -13.51 -27.44
C MET A 1 -18.88 -13.83 -25.97
N SER A 2 -18.19 -14.85 -25.46
CA SER A 2 -18.16 -15.14 -24.00
C SER A 2 -17.31 -14.08 -23.31
N ARG A 3 -17.74 -13.63 -22.13
CA ARG A 3 -16.97 -12.68 -21.30
C ARG A 3 -15.75 -13.37 -20.71
N ARG A 4 -14.64 -12.64 -20.66
CA ARG A 4 -13.35 -13.15 -20.18
C ARG A 4 -13.29 -13.02 -18.67
N ALA A 5 -13.05 -14.11 -17.98
CA ALA A 5 -12.93 -14.14 -16.53
C ALA A 5 -11.54 -14.56 -16.09
N VAL A 6 -11.11 -14.08 -14.94
CA VAL A 6 -9.91 -14.55 -14.25
C VAL A 6 -10.29 -15.09 -12.88
N ILE A 7 -9.52 -16.06 -12.39
CA ILE A 7 -9.70 -16.61 -11.05
C ILE A 7 -8.59 -16.07 -10.15
N TYR A 8 -8.95 -15.59 -8.97
CA TYR A 8 -8.00 -15.23 -7.91
C TYR A 8 -8.07 -16.21 -6.75
N ILE A 9 -6.93 -16.82 -6.43
CA ILE A 9 -6.79 -17.83 -5.37
C ILE A 9 -5.80 -17.34 -4.33
N ARG A 10 -6.14 -17.49 -3.05
CA ARG A 10 -5.27 -17.12 -1.94
C ARG A 10 -5.36 -18.11 -0.79
N THR A 11 -4.23 -18.39 -0.16
CA THR A 11 -4.20 -19.11 1.12
C THR A 11 -3.44 -18.32 2.16
N SER A 12 -4.16 -17.81 3.18
CA SER A 12 -3.49 -17.35 4.40
C SER A 12 -3.82 -18.28 5.56
N SER A 13 -2.79 -18.57 6.35
CA SER A 13 -2.85 -19.14 7.70
C SER A 13 -3.81 -18.40 8.66
N GLU A 14 -4.09 -17.12 8.39
CA GLU A 14 -4.77 -16.19 9.30
C GLU A 14 -6.30 -16.34 9.43
N THR A 15 -6.96 -17.24 8.69
CA THR A 15 -8.43 -17.33 8.74
C THR A 15 -8.95 -18.18 9.90
N GLN A 16 -9.79 -17.57 10.76
CA GLN A 16 -10.68 -18.26 11.72
C GLN A 16 -11.95 -18.86 11.05
N GLY A 17 -12.15 -18.64 9.75
CA GLY A 17 -13.29 -19.18 8.97
C GLY A 17 -13.01 -20.53 8.30
N GLU A 18 -13.95 -20.99 7.47
CA GLU A 18 -13.80 -22.23 6.68
C GLU A 18 -12.50 -22.22 5.88
N LYS A 19 -11.69 -23.25 6.13
CA LYS A 19 -10.46 -23.51 5.40
C LYS A 19 -10.84 -24.27 4.13
N SER A 20 -10.44 -23.73 2.99
CA SER A 20 -10.46 -24.42 1.71
C SER A 20 -9.06 -24.42 1.13
N SER A 21 -8.69 -25.56 0.55
CA SER A 21 -7.46 -25.69 -0.20
C SER A 21 -7.49 -24.78 -1.44
N PRO A 22 -6.32 -24.38 -1.99
CA PRO A 22 -6.26 -23.68 -3.27
C PRO A 22 -7.01 -24.41 -4.39
N LEU A 23 -6.98 -25.75 -4.36
CA LEU A 23 -7.63 -26.60 -5.36
C LEU A 23 -9.16 -26.48 -5.28
N GLU A 24 -9.73 -26.62 -4.09
CA GLU A 24 -11.18 -26.45 -3.89
C GLU A 24 -11.66 -25.05 -4.29
N GLN A 25 -10.87 -24.01 -3.95
CA GLN A 25 -11.17 -22.64 -4.38
C GLN A 25 -11.20 -22.53 -5.91
N GLU A 26 -10.23 -23.14 -6.59
CA GLU A 26 -10.17 -23.14 -8.06
C GLU A 26 -11.36 -23.87 -8.67
N GLU A 27 -11.65 -25.08 -8.20
CA GLU A 27 -12.74 -25.92 -8.70
C GLU A 27 -14.10 -25.22 -8.56
N ASP A 28 -14.35 -24.61 -7.40
CA ASP A 28 -15.57 -23.85 -7.15
C ASP A 28 -15.69 -22.63 -8.08
N CYS A 29 -14.60 -21.89 -8.30
CA CYS A 29 -14.61 -20.76 -9.23
C CYS A 29 -14.79 -21.20 -10.69
N ARG A 30 -14.21 -22.34 -11.09
CA ARG A 30 -14.40 -22.91 -12.43
C ARG A 30 -15.84 -23.35 -12.66
N ARG A 31 -16.48 -23.95 -11.64
CA ARG A 31 -17.91 -24.31 -11.70
C ARG A 31 -18.77 -23.08 -11.89
N LEU A 32 -18.53 -22.04 -11.09
CA LEU A 32 -19.24 -20.76 -11.23
C LEU A 32 -19.01 -20.14 -12.63
N ALA A 33 -17.79 -20.19 -13.16
CA ALA A 33 -17.51 -19.71 -14.51
C ALA A 33 -18.33 -20.45 -15.56
N GLN A 34 -18.41 -21.78 -15.46
CA GLN A 34 -19.19 -22.63 -16.36
C GLN A 34 -20.69 -22.32 -16.27
N GLU A 35 -21.24 -22.22 -15.07
CA GLU A 35 -22.64 -21.86 -14.82
C GLU A 35 -23.01 -20.49 -15.41
N LYS A 36 -22.06 -19.54 -15.42
CA LYS A 36 -22.24 -18.19 -15.96
C LYS A 36 -21.81 -18.04 -17.42
N GLY A 37 -21.36 -19.12 -18.08
CA GLY A 37 -20.90 -19.09 -19.47
C GLY A 37 -19.66 -18.21 -19.71
N LEU A 38 -18.78 -18.10 -18.71
CA LEU A 38 -17.56 -17.28 -18.73
C LEU A 38 -16.36 -18.08 -19.22
N GLN A 39 -15.47 -17.44 -19.97
CA GLN A 39 -14.20 -18.01 -20.40
C GLN A 39 -13.10 -17.67 -19.38
N VAL A 40 -12.59 -18.66 -18.65
CA VAL A 40 -11.45 -18.46 -17.75
C VAL A 40 -10.17 -18.30 -18.57
N VAL A 41 -9.62 -17.09 -18.63
CA VAL A 41 -8.41 -16.77 -19.42
C VAL A 41 -7.12 -16.84 -18.61
N ARG A 42 -7.20 -16.68 -17.27
CA ARG A 42 -6.02 -16.70 -16.40
C ARG A 42 -6.39 -17.01 -14.95
N ILE A 43 -5.42 -17.54 -14.20
CA ILE A 43 -5.52 -17.75 -12.76
C ILE A 43 -4.35 -17.05 -12.08
N TYR A 44 -4.65 -16.17 -11.13
CA TYR A 44 -3.70 -15.47 -10.29
C TYR A 44 -3.70 -16.13 -8.91
N ARG A 45 -2.50 -16.37 -8.37
CA ARG A 45 -2.32 -17.13 -7.13
C ARG A 45 -1.43 -16.37 -6.16
N ASP A 46 -1.87 -16.29 -4.91
CA ASP A 46 -1.09 -15.85 -3.77
C ASP A 46 -1.20 -16.93 -2.68
N VAL A 47 -0.52 -18.05 -2.91
CA VAL A 47 -0.60 -19.25 -2.06
C VAL A 47 0.69 -19.54 -1.29
N GLU A 48 1.78 -18.89 -1.66
CA GLU A 48 3.10 -19.03 -1.04
C GLU A 48 3.53 -17.73 -0.35
N LYS A 49 4.48 -17.86 0.58
CA LYS A 49 5.13 -16.69 1.17
C LYS A 49 5.95 -15.95 0.12
N TYR A 50 5.99 -14.62 0.22
CA TYR A 50 6.76 -13.77 -0.68
C TYR A 50 7.58 -12.73 0.09
N ARG A 51 8.56 -12.12 -0.57
CA ARG A 51 9.44 -11.13 0.06
C ARG A 51 8.88 -9.72 -0.05
N VAL A 52 8.90 -9.00 1.07
CA VAL A 52 8.64 -7.56 1.15
C VAL A 52 9.80 -6.92 1.88
N GLY A 53 10.65 -6.24 1.12
CA GLY A 53 11.99 -5.85 1.58
C GLY A 53 12.77 -7.09 2.04
N ASN A 54 13.28 -7.05 3.27
CA ASN A 54 14.07 -8.14 3.85
C ASN A 54 13.24 -9.20 4.60
N LYS A 55 11.90 -9.12 4.55
CA LYS A 55 11.01 -10.02 5.31
C LYS A 55 10.28 -10.98 4.39
N LEU A 56 10.21 -12.25 4.81
CA LEU A 56 9.34 -13.25 4.19
C LEU A 56 7.96 -13.18 4.88
N VAL A 57 6.92 -12.88 4.11
CA VAL A 57 5.57 -12.65 4.63
C VAL A 57 4.55 -13.57 3.99
N GLU A 58 3.46 -13.85 4.70
CA GLU A 58 2.34 -14.62 4.17
C GLU A 58 1.41 -13.75 3.31
N PRO A 59 0.70 -14.34 2.33
CA PRO A 59 -0.29 -13.65 1.52
C PRO A 59 -1.59 -13.42 2.30
N SER A 60 -1.50 -12.61 3.36
CA SER A 60 -2.64 -12.12 4.13
C SER A 60 -3.51 -11.20 3.28
N GLY A 61 -4.83 -11.28 3.48
CA GLY A 61 -5.79 -10.38 2.82
C GLY A 61 -5.59 -8.91 3.19
N SER A 62 -4.97 -8.63 4.35
CA SER A 62 -4.58 -7.29 4.83
C SER A 62 -3.51 -6.61 3.98
N ARG A 63 -2.79 -7.40 3.18
CA ARG A 63 -1.69 -6.94 2.37
C ARG A 63 -2.16 -6.55 0.98
N SER A 64 -1.80 -5.34 0.57
CA SER A 64 -2.05 -4.83 -0.78
C SER A 64 -0.87 -5.05 -1.73
N ASP A 65 0.24 -5.61 -1.26
CA ASP A 65 1.48 -5.86 -2.02
C ASP A 65 1.64 -7.31 -2.47
N ARG A 66 0.54 -8.07 -2.42
CA ARG A 66 0.48 -9.46 -2.88
C ARG A 66 0.79 -9.56 -4.39
N PRO A 67 1.79 -10.36 -4.82
CA PRO A 67 2.21 -10.42 -6.23
C PRO A 67 1.09 -10.82 -7.20
N GLY A 68 0.29 -11.84 -6.85
CA GLY A 68 -0.82 -12.31 -7.66
C GLY A 68 -1.91 -11.26 -7.80
N LEU A 69 -2.28 -10.60 -6.69
CA LEU A 69 -3.24 -9.49 -6.68
C LEU A 69 -2.76 -8.35 -7.58
N LEU A 70 -1.52 -7.88 -7.38
CA LEU A 70 -0.96 -6.77 -8.17
C LEU A 70 -0.90 -7.11 -9.66
N ALA A 71 -0.55 -8.35 -10.01
CA ALA A 71 -0.55 -8.80 -11.39
C ALA A 71 -1.96 -8.86 -12.00
N MET A 72 -2.97 -9.24 -11.21
CA MET A 72 -4.37 -9.24 -11.61
C MET A 72 -4.89 -7.83 -11.86
N LEU A 73 -4.68 -6.91 -10.91
CA LEU A 73 -5.14 -5.52 -11.06
C LEU A 73 -4.45 -4.81 -12.24
N LYS A 74 -3.18 -5.12 -12.49
CA LYS A 74 -2.49 -4.67 -13.71
C LYS A 74 -3.09 -5.26 -14.99
N GLY A 75 -3.60 -6.49 -14.95
CA GLY A 75 -4.31 -7.10 -16.07
C GLY A 75 -5.67 -6.42 -16.33
N ALA A 76 -6.40 -6.07 -15.27
CA ALA A 76 -7.62 -5.28 -15.38
C ALA A 76 -7.35 -3.92 -16.04
N ALA A 77 -6.27 -3.23 -15.64
CA ALA A 77 -5.87 -1.96 -16.22
C ALA A 77 -5.46 -2.04 -17.72
N ARG A 78 -5.18 -3.25 -18.21
CA ARG A 78 -4.87 -3.53 -19.63
C ARG A 78 -6.05 -4.11 -20.39
N ASP A 79 -7.25 -4.12 -19.80
CA ASP A 79 -8.46 -4.69 -20.40
C ASP A 79 -8.29 -6.17 -20.82
N GLU A 80 -7.56 -6.94 -20.02
CA GLU A 80 -7.29 -8.37 -20.30
C GLU A 80 -8.51 -9.28 -19.98
N PHE A 81 -9.43 -8.81 -19.13
CA PHE A 81 -10.61 -9.56 -18.68
C PHE A 81 -11.70 -8.62 -18.17
N ASP A 82 -12.93 -9.14 -18.05
CA ASP A 82 -14.13 -8.38 -17.69
C ASP A 82 -14.72 -8.83 -16.34
N VAL A 83 -14.27 -9.99 -15.82
CA VAL A 83 -14.79 -10.61 -14.59
C VAL A 83 -13.66 -11.14 -13.72
N ILE A 84 -13.72 -10.86 -12.42
CA ILE A 84 -12.92 -11.51 -11.38
C ILE A 84 -13.78 -12.53 -10.65
N LEU A 85 -13.31 -13.77 -10.64
CA LEU A 85 -13.85 -14.87 -9.84
C LEU A 85 -12.96 -15.06 -8.62
N ALA A 86 -13.56 -15.12 -7.44
CA ALA A 86 -12.88 -15.52 -6.22
C ALA A 86 -13.77 -16.42 -5.38
N TRP A 87 -13.17 -17.18 -4.48
CA TRP A 87 -13.95 -18.09 -3.66
C TRP A 87 -14.90 -17.34 -2.71
N ARG A 88 -14.38 -16.29 -2.07
CA ARG A 88 -15.04 -15.39 -1.11
C ARG A 88 -14.40 -14.01 -1.15
N GLU A 89 -15.08 -12.99 -0.63
CA GLU A 89 -14.60 -11.61 -0.55
C GLU A 89 -13.29 -11.51 0.24
N ASP A 90 -13.20 -12.25 1.35
CA ASP A 90 -12.00 -12.29 2.20
C ASP A 90 -10.77 -12.82 1.45
N ARG A 91 -10.96 -13.62 0.40
CA ARG A 91 -9.87 -14.06 -0.49
C ARG A 91 -9.34 -12.91 -1.31
N LEU A 92 -10.19 -12.05 -1.85
CA LEU A 92 -9.75 -10.86 -2.60
C LEU A 92 -9.04 -9.86 -1.71
N TYR A 93 -9.60 -9.51 -0.56
CA TYR A 93 -9.03 -8.54 0.37
C TYR A 93 -9.54 -8.71 1.79
N ARG A 94 -8.79 -8.18 2.75
CA ARG A 94 -9.22 -7.98 4.14
C ARG A 94 -8.60 -6.67 4.60
N GLY A 95 -9.32 -5.81 5.32
CA GLY A 95 -8.79 -4.52 5.75
C GLY A 95 -8.73 -3.44 4.65
N LEU A 96 -8.57 -2.21 5.12
CA LEU A 96 -9.00 -1.01 4.42
C LEU A 96 -8.26 -0.74 3.11
N ARG A 97 -6.92 -0.78 3.14
CA ARG A 97 -6.08 -0.47 1.96
C ARG A 97 -6.24 -1.48 0.83
N SER A 98 -6.32 -2.76 1.20
CA SER A 98 -6.47 -3.88 0.27
C SER A 98 -7.85 -3.83 -0.38
N MET A 99 -8.90 -3.53 0.40
CA MET A 99 -10.26 -3.32 -0.10
C MET A 99 -10.32 -2.17 -1.10
N LEU A 100 -9.84 -0.98 -0.72
CA LEU A 100 -9.83 0.20 -1.58
C LEU A 100 -9.15 -0.07 -2.92
N MET A 101 -7.94 -0.64 -2.89
CA MET A 101 -7.19 -0.94 -4.10
C MET A 101 -7.96 -1.81 -5.09
N VAL A 102 -8.68 -2.83 -4.60
CA VAL A 102 -9.51 -3.70 -5.44
C VAL A 102 -10.76 -2.96 -5.91
N LEU A 103 -11.49 -2.29 -5.02
CA LEU A 103 -12.75 -1.61 -5.34
C LEU A 103 -12.58 -0.45 -6.32
N GLU A 104 -11.51 0.34 -6.18
CA GLU A 104 -11.16 1.41 -7.13
C GLU A 104 -10.87 0.83 -8.51
N THR A 105 -10.03 -0.22 -8.59
CA THR A 105 -9.69 -0.86 -9.86
C THR A 105 -10.93 -1.41 -10.56
N VAL A 106 -11.81 -2.12 -9.84
CA VAL A 106 -13.01 -2.68 -10.48
C VAL A 106 -14.00 -1.59 -10.91
N GLN A 107 -14.07 -0.47 -10.19
CA GLN A 107 -14.89 0.67 -10.58
C GLN A 107 -14.34 1.37 -11.83
N ASP A 108 -13.04 1.68 -11.84
CA ASP A 108 -12.37 2.41 -12.92
C ASP A 108 -12.39 1.62 -14.24
N TYR A 109 -12.17 0.31 -14.16
CA TYR A 109 -12.12 -0.58 -15.32
C TYR A 109 -13.41 -1.38 -15.54
N LYS A 110 -14.49 -1.06 -14.82
CA LYS A 110 -15.83 -1.69 -14.96
C LYS A 110 -15.80 -3.22 -14.89
N ILE A 111 -14.97 -3.76 -14.01
CA ILE A 111 -14.81 -5.19 -13.80
C ILE A 111 -15.92 -5.70 -12.87
N GLU A 112 -16.53 -6.83 -13.21
CA GLU A 112 -17.48 -7.49 -12.32
C GLU A 112 -16.77 -8.46 -11.37
N ILE A 113 -17.16 -8.47 -10.09
CA ILE A 113 -16.71 -9.48 -9.13
C ILE A 113 -17.83 -10.50 -8.93
N LEU A 114 -17.50 -11.78 -9.09
CA LEU A 114 -18.36 -12.90 -8.76
C LEU A 114 -17.68 -13.81 -7.74
N LEU A 115 -18.42 -14.21 -6.71
CA LEU A 115 -17.90 -15.01 -5.61
C LEU A 115 -18.54 -16.40 -5.61
N ALA A 116 -17.75 -17.44 -5.35
CA ALA A 116 -18.20 -18.84 -5.42
C ALA A 116 -19.06 -19.28 -4.22
N LYS A 117 -18.87 -18.66 -3.05
CA LYS A 117 -19.57 -19.05 -1.81
C LYS A 117 -20.48 -17.98 -1.20
N GLU A 118 -20.50 -16.78 -1.76
CA GLU A 118 -21.36 -15.70 -1.28
C GLU A 118 -21.75 -14.75 -2.42
N ASN A 119 -22.68 -13.84 -2.15
CA ASN A 119 -23.07 -12.83 -3.13
C ASN A 119 -22.25 -11.56 -2.91
N PHE A 120 -21.71 -11.00 -4.00
CA PHE A 120 -21.06 -9.70 -3.95
C PHE A 120 -22.05 -8.60 -4.33
N ASP A 121 -22.38 -7.73 -3.38
CA ASP A 121 -23.22 -6.57 -3.67
C ASP A 121 -22.38 -5.45 -4.31
N SER A 122 -22.36 -5.45 -5.63
CA SER A 122 -21.68 -4.46 -6.47
C SER A 122 -22.29 -3.06 -6.35
N LYS A 123 -23.55 -2.92 -5.93
CA LYS A 123 -24.20 -1.60 -5.77
C LYS A 123 -23.68 -0.86 -4.55
N ILE A 124 -23.31 -1.60 -3.50
CA ILE A 124 -22.78 -1.04 -2.25
C ILE A 124 -21.25 -0.86 -2.32
N ALA A 125 -20.58 -1.48 -3.29
CA ALA A 125 -19.12 -1.38 -3.45
C ALA A 125 -18.59 0.07 -3.54
N PRO A 126 -19.19 1.00 -4.32
CA PRO A 126 -18.75 2.40 -4.36
C PRO A 126 -18.88 3.12 -3.02
N ILE A 127 -19.97 2.85 -2.28
CA ILE A 127 -20.20 3.44 -0.95
C ILE A 127 -19.17 2.91 0.05
N ARG A 128 -18.87 1.61 0.01
CA ARG A 128 -17.81 0.98 0.82
C ARG A 128 -16.44 1.57 0.52
N ALA A 129 -16.11 1.75 -0.76
CA ALA A 129 -14.86 2.38 -1.17
C ALA A 129 -14.76 3.83 -0.66
N TRP A 130 -15.81 4.63 -0.84
CA TRP A 130 -15.84 6.01 -0.35
C TRP A 130 -15.68 6.12 1.17
N ALA A 131 -16.42 5.31 1.93
CA ALA A 131 -16.30 5.27 3.40
C ALA A 131 -14.88 4.87 3.83
N ALA A 132 -14.29 3.89 3.15
CA ALA A 132 -12.93 3.46 3.43
C ALA A 132 -11.89 4.54 3.14
N GLN A 133 -12.10 5.33 2.09
CA GLN A 133 -11.21 6.44 1.74
C GLN A 133 -11.24 7.51 2.83
N ILE A 134 -12.44 7.87 3.32
CA ILE A 134 -12.61 8.81 4.45
C ILE A 134 -11.87 8.31 5.69
N GLU A 135 -12.00 7.04 6.03
CA GLU A 135 -11.31 6.46 7.17
C GLU A 135 -9.78 6.54 7.01
N LEU A 136 -9.25 6.23 5.82
CA LEU A 136 -7.82 6.34 5.54
C LEU A 136 -7.32 7.79 5.64
N ASP A 137 -8.07 8.74 5.11
CA ASP A 137 -7.67 10.15 5.14
C ASP A 137 -7.72 10.71 6.57
N GLY A 138 -8.74 10.34 7.35
CA GLY A 138 -8.78 10.66 8.78
C GLY A 138 -7.64 10.01 9.58
N MET A 139 -7.22 8.79 9.25
CA MET A 139 -6.03 8.16 9.85
C MET A 139 -4.75 8.92 9.52
N LYS A 140 -4.56 9.35 8.25
CA LYS A 140 -3.41 10.16 7.84
C LYS A 140 -3.38 11.49 8.60
N GLU A 141 -4.51 12.18 8.68
CA GLU A 141 -4.62 13.46 9.39
C GLU A 141 -4.26 13.30 10.87
N ARG A 142 -4.83 12.31 11.56
CA ARG A 142 -4.48 12.04 12.97
C ARG A 142 -3.00 11.72 13.16
N MET A 143 -2.40 10.97 12.22
CA MET A 143 -0.97 10.68 12.25
C MET A 143 -0.13 11.95 12.10
N GLU A 144 -0.48 12.84 11.16
CA GLU A 144 0.20 14.13 10.98
C GLU A 144 0.08 15.04 12.21
N VAL A 145 -1.11 15.11 12.80
CA VAL A 145 -1.35 15.85 14.05
C VAL A 145 -0.50 15.28 15.18
N GLY A 146 -0.47 13.95 15.34
CA GLY A 146 0.35 13.28 16.35
C GLY A 146 1.84 13.56 16.17
N VAL A 147 2.35 13.50 14.93
CA VAL A 147 3.72 13.85 14.56
C VAL A 147 4.04 15.30 14.91
N LYS A 148 3.16 16.25 14.55
CA LYS A 148 3.35 17.68 14.87
C LYS A 148 3.33 17.92 16.38
N ALA A 149 2.42 17.27 17.11
CA ALA A 149 2.33 17.40 18.56
C ALA A 149 3.59 16.88 19.27
N ARG A 150 4.13 15.72 18.85
CA ARG A 150 5.39 15.18 19.38
C ARG A 150 6.55 16.13 19.14
N LEU A 151 6.70 16.63 17.91
CA LEU A 151 7.77 17.57 17.56
C LEU A 151 7.66 18.90 18.34
N LYS A 152 6.44 19.44 18.50
CA LYS A 152 6.20 20.63 19.33
C LYS A 152 6.56 20.40 20.79
N ALA A 153 6.40 19.18 21.29
CA ALA A 153 6.82 18.79 22.64
C ALA A 153 8.32 18.47 22.75
N GLY A 154 9.13 18.75 21.70
CA GLY A 154 10.56 18.44 21.68
C GLY A 154 10.88 16.95 21.59
N LYS A 155 9.88 16.11 21.29
CA LYS A 155 10.06 14.65 21.21
C LYS A 155 10.41 14.19 19.80
N ALA A 156 11.27 13.19 19.73
CA ALA A 156 11.66 12.54 18.49
C ALA A 156 10.54 11.68 17.91
N ASN A 157 10.47 11.66 16.58
CA ASN A 157 9.73 10.65 15.85
C ASN A 157 10.63 9.44 15.56
N THR A 158 10.01 8.32 15.22
CA THR A 158 10.72 7.09 14.82
C THR A 158 11.49 7.33 13.51
N GLY A 159 12.70 6.79 13.41
CA GLY A 159 13.56 6.93 12.23
C GLY A 159 14.95 7.46 12.55
N GLN A 160 15.70 7.78 11.48
CA GLN A 160 17.00 8.42 11.55
C GLN A 160 16.86 9.88 11.99
N ASP A 161 17.80 10.34 12.81
CA ASP A 161 17.86 11.73 13.25
C ASP A 161 18.12 12.65 12.04
N ARG A 162 17.47 13.82 12.02
CA ARG A 162 17.64 14.80 10.94
C ARG A 162 18.90 15.61 11.21
N TYR A 163 19.66 15.91 10.16
CA TYR A 163 20.82 16.82 10.25
C TYR A 163 20.46 18.13 10.96
N GLY A 164 21.32 18.58 11.87
CA GLY A 164 21.01 19.69 12.79
C GLY A 164 20.46 19.23 14.14
N TYR A 165 20.16 17.94 14.31
CA TYR A 165 19.49 17.41 15.48
C TYR A 165 20.02 16.03 15.89
N ILE A 166 20.05 15.76 17.19
CA ILE A 166 20.37 14.45 17.75
C ILE A 166 19.27 14.00 18.72
N ARG A 167 18.92 12.73 18.67
CA ARG A 167 17.96 12.15 19.62
C ARG A 167 18.67 11.68 20.89
N ILE A 168 18.20 12.17 22.03
CA ILE A 168 18.61 11.71 23.36
C ILE A 168 17.39 11.16 24.08
N GLY A 169 17.27 9.84 24.10
CA GLY A 169 16.08 9.14 24.58
C GLY A 169 14.86 9.47 23.72
N GLU A 170 13.80 10.03 24.33
CA GLU A 170 12.63 10.51 23.60
C GLU A 170 12.78 11.94 23.06
N ASN A 171 13.79 12.69 23.50
CA ASN A 171 13.91 14.11 23.19
C ASN A 171 14.82 14.35 21.99
N ILE A 172 14.58 15.44 21.28
CA ILE A 172 15.50 15.95 20.25
C ILE A 172 16.28 17.12 20.85
N GLN A 173 17.60 17.10 20.68
CA GLN A 173 18.47 18.24 20.98
C GLN A 173 19.03 18.81 19.68
N LEU A 174 19.20 20.13 19.67
CA LEU A 174 19.77 20.87 18.55
C LEU A 174 21.30 20.72 18.56
N VAL A 175 21.88 20.34 17.43
CA VAL A 175 23.34 20.35 17.22
C VAL A 175 23.66 21.65 16.48
N GLU A 176 24.02 22.69 17.22
CA GLU A 176 24.16 24.05 16.66
C GLU A 176 25.15 24.14 15.49
N GLU A 177 26.24 23.36 15.54
CA GLU A 177 27.23 23.26 14.48
C GLU A 177 26.68 22.75 13.14
N GLU A 178 25.64 21.92 13.19
CA GLU A 178 24.92 21.44 12.00
C GLU A 178 23.71 22.34 11.69
N ALA A 179 23.00 22.80 12.73
CA ALA A 179 21.79 23.61 12.59
C ALA A 179 22.04 24.95 11.91
N LYS A 180 23.22 25.56 12.10
CA LYS A 180 23.62 26.78 11.39
C LYS A 180 23.55 26.63 9.87
N TRP A 181 23.92 25.46 9.35
CA TRP A 181 23.85 25.18 7.91
C TRP A 181 22.42 25.03 7.42
N VAL A 182 21.55 24.41 8.22
CA VAL A 182 20.12 24.33 7.91
C VAL A 182 19.53 25.73 7.78
N ARG A 183 19.82 26.63 8.73
CA ARG A 183 19.35 28.04 8.66
C ARG A 183 19.88 28.74 7.41
N ASN A 184 21.18 28.63 7.12
CA ASN A 184 21.78 29.22 5.92
C ASN A 184 21.14 28.71 4.61
N ILE A 185 20.83 27.41 4.53
CA ILE A 185 20.15 26.81 3.37
C ILE A 185 18.77 27.45 3.17
N PHE A 186 17.99 27.58 4.25
CA PHE A 186 16.66 28.21 4.18
C PHE A 186 16.76 29.70 3.82
N ASP A 187 17.72 30.43 4.41
CA ASP A 187 17.94 31.83 4.10
C ASP A 187 18.28 32.04 2.62
N TRP A 188 19.22 31.27 2.08
CA TRP A 188 19.56 31.32 0.66
C TRP A 188 18.39 30.91 -0.24
N TYR A 189 17.60 29.92 0.17
CA TYR A 189 16.42 29.48 -0.58
C TYR A 189 15.34 30.56 -0.63
N VAL A 190 15.05 31.23 0.50
CA VAL A 190 14.12 32.36 0.57
C VAL A 190 14.61 33.53 -0.29
N GLN A 191 15.92 33.74 -0.36
CA GLN A 191 16.57 34.71 -1.25
C GLN A 191 16.58 34.28 -2.73
N LYS A 192 15.90 33.18 -3.10
CA LYS A 192 15.81 32.65 -4.47
C LYS A 192 17.17 32.23 -5.04
N THR A 193 18.15 31.91 -4.19
CA THR A 193 19.43 31.37 -4.63
C THR A 193 19.19 30.00 -5.27
N PRO A 194 19.62 29.78 -6.53
CA PRO A 194 19.46 28.49 -7.18
C PRO A 194 20.08 27.33 -6.38
N LEU A 195 19.44 26.15 -6.36
CA LEU A 195 19.89 25.01 -5.56
C LEU A 195 21.35 24.59 -5.85
N ASN A 196 21.79 24.73 -7.10
CA ASN A 196 23.17 24.46 -7.49
C ASN A 196 24.18 25.46 -6.90
N GLN A 197 23.78 26.72 -6.70
CA GLN A 197 24.60 27.73 -6.03
C GLN A 197 24.60 27.51 -4.52
N ILE A 198 23.46 27.16 -3.90
CA ILE A 198 23.39 26.75 -2.49
C ILE A 198 24.37 25.60 -2.23
N ARG A 199 24.38 24.57 -3.09
CA ARG A 199 25.36 23.48 -3.00
C ARG A 199 26.81 23.97 -3.07
N LYS A 200 27.13 24.89 -3.99
CA LYS A 200 28.47 25.46 -4.11
C LYS A 200 28.87 26.23 -2.86
N HIS A 201 27.97 27.00 -2.27
CA HIS A 201 28.23 27.72 -1.02
C HIS A 201 28.52 26.75 0.13
N LEU A 202 27.77 25.67 0.25
CA LEU A 202 28.01 24.63 1.27
C LEU A 202 29.38 23.97 1.11
N ILE A 203 29.76 23.62 -0.13
CA ILE A 203 31.07 23.00 -0.42
C ILE A 203 32.20 23.99 -0.14
N ALA A 204 32.07 25.24 -0.59
CA ALA A 204 33.09 26.25 -0.41
C ALA A 204 33.33 26.60 1.07
N ALA A 205 32.28 26.45 1.89
CA ALA A 205 32.33 26.74 3.32
C ALA A 205 32.59 25.48 4.19
N ASP A 206 32.94 24.36 3.57
CA ASP A 206 33.28 23.08 4.21
C ASP A 206 32.19 22.58 5.19
N ALA A 207 30.92 22.71 4.79
CA ALA A 207 29.80 22.24 5.59
C ALA A 207 29.89 20.70 5.75
N PRO A 208 29.87 20.18 7.00
CA PRO A 208 30.06 18.76 7.23
C PRO A 208 28.89 17.99 6.60
N PRO A 209 29.15 16.93 5.82
CA PRO A 209 28.09 16.10 5.30
C PRO A 209 27.36 15.49 6.48
N GLY A 210 26.02 15.60 6.49
CA GLY A 210 25.24 15.04 7.57
C GLY A 210 25.56 13.56 7.74
N ALA A 211 25.73 13.13 9.00
CA ALA A 211 26.05 11.75 9.31
C ALA A 211 25.04 10.82 8.63
N ILE A 212 25.44 10.25 7.49
CA ILE A 212 24.78 9.10 6.91
C ILE A 212 25.20 7.95 7.82
N ALA A 213 24.55 7.85 8.98
CA ALA A 213 24.62 6.66 9.81
C ALA A 213 23.92 5.54 9.02
N VAL A 214 24.68 4.94 8.10
CA VAL A 214 24.44 3.58 7.65
C VAL A 214 24.74 2.69 8.85
N GLN A 215 23.70 2.29 9.57
CA GLN A 215 23.68 1.07 10.39
C GLN A 215 22.37 0.34 10.15
#